data_AF-A0A135T5H1-F1
#
_entry.id   AF-A0A135T5H1-F1
#
_cell.length_a   1.000
_cell.length_b   1.000
_cell.length_c   1.000
_cell.angle_alpha   90.00
_cell.angle_beta   90.00
_cell.angle_gamma   90.00
#
_symmetry.space_group_name_H-M   'P 1'
#
loop_
_entity.id
_entity.type
_entity.pdbx_description
1 polymer ?
#
loop_
_entity_poly.entity_id
_entity_poly.type
_entity_poly.pdbx_seq_one_letter_code
_entity_poly.pdbx_strand_id
1 'polypeptide(L)'
;MPLAPEFDTAELFARDPGLWTKAAQALYRSGMNLSTCYPRKVLTVGFEVDSNDQLKDTLGNFLSRFTTFLSATVMPFNLTESWAAANPDTPDLLSFINNTYEILSAKEQARLIRDPFFADYAAVNDGQLPHVNPAPRQQWALGDASSSTIEDDIKNKTRFMDWFNSEIMYRATPCLARTVCSYMFPERRKIHLEISTLPGHRHREGFLQAVSQ
;
A
#
# COMPACT_ATOMS: atom_id res chain seq x y z
N MET A 1 5.34 11.88 14.26
CA MET A 1 6.72 11.66 13.84
C MET A 1 6.65 10.90 12.53
N PRO A 2 7.01 11.51 11.39
CA PRO A 2 7.07 10.80 10.13
C PRO A 2 8.22 9.80 10.12
N LEU A 3 8.00 8.61 9.57
CA LEU A 3 9.01 7.59 9.31
C LEU A 3 9.42 7.62 7.84
N ALA A 4 8.45 7.66 6.94
CA ALA A 4 8.61 7.86 5.51
C ALA A 4 7.38 8.61 5.01
N PRO A 5 7.42 9.95 4.91
CA PRO A 5 6.25 10.79 4.59
C PRO A 5 5.49 10.37 3.33
N GLU A 6 6.18 9.70 2.40
CA GLU A 6 5.68 9.15 1.14
C GLU A 6 4.82 7.89 1.30
N PHE A 7 4.83 7.27 2.48
CA PHE A 7 4.06 6.05 2.78
C PHE A 7 3.26 6.18 4.08
N ASP A 8 3.63 7.12 4.96
CA ASP A 8 2.99 7.33 6.25
C ASP A 8 1.50 7.69 6.09
N THR A 9 0.64 6.75 6.45
CA THR A 9 -0.81 6.95 6.45
C THR A 9 -1.36 6.82 7.87
N ALA A 10 -2.03 7.86 8.34
CA ALA A 10 -2.77 7.78 9.61
C ALA A 10 -4.08 6.99 9.40
N GLU A 11 -4.31 5.96 10.21
CA GLU A 11 -5.53 5.15 10.14
C GLU A 11 -6.27 5.06 11.48
N LEU A 12 -7.53 4.60 11.42
CA LEU A 12 -8.41 4.45 12.56
C LEU A 12 -8.84 2.99 12.71
N PHE A 13 -8.71 2.47 13.92
CA PHE A 13 -9.33 1.19 14.31
C PHE A 13 -10.63 1.46 15.06
N ALA A 14 -11.73 0.85 14.62
CA ALA A 14 -13.05 0.98 15.24
C ALA A 14 -13.74 -0.38 15.33
N ARG A 15 -14.67 -0.50 16.29
CA ARG A 15 -15.43 -1.74 16.54
C ARG A 15 -16.44 -2.06 15.45
N ASP A 16 -16.93 -1.04 14.75
CA ASP A 16 -17.87 -1.18 13.66
C ASP A 16 -17.67 -0.09 12.58
N PRO A 17 -18.14 -0.32 11.34
CA PRO A 17 -17.97 0.63 10.24
C PRO A 17 -18.67 1.98 10.45
N GLY A 18 -19.77 2.02 11.22
CA GLY A 18 -20.49 3.25 11.50
C GLY A 18 -19.69 4.17 12.45
N LEU A 19 -19.08 3.59 13.48
CA LEU A 19 -18.15 4.30 14.36
C LEU A 19 -16.90 4.75 13.59
N TRP A 20 -16.34 3.87 12.75
CA TRP A 20 -15.21 4.22 11.87
C TRP A 20 -15.55 5.43 11.00
N THR A 21 -16.72 5.39 10.34
CA THR A 21 -17.20 6.44 9.44
C THR A 21 -17.31 7.79 10.15
N LYS A 22 -17.92 7.82 11.34
CA LYS A 22 -18.07 9.05 12.13
C LYS A 22 -16.72 9.61 12.57
N ALA A 23 -15.82 8.75 13.04
CA ALA A 23 -14.48 9.15 13.46
C ALA A 23 -13.65 9.66 12.27
N ALA A 24 -13.74 9.00 11.11
CA ALA A 24 -13.07 9.40 9.89
C ALA A 24 -13.61 10.73 9.36
N GLN A 25 -14.92 10.96 9.38
CA GLN A 25 -15.52 12.26 9.03
C GLN A 25 -15.05 13.38 9.97
N ALA A 26 -14.91 13.11 11.27
CA ALA A 26 -14.38 14.08 12.22
C ALA A 26 -12.89 14.39 11.96
N LEU A 27 -12.10 13.38 11.63
CA LEU A 27 -10.65 13.50 11.37
C LEU A 27 -10.37 14.19 10.03
N TYR A 28 -11.04 13.77 8.96
CA TYR A 28 -10.81 14.21 7.58
C TYR A 28 -11.74 15.37 7.13
N ARG A 29 -12.67 15.79 7.98
CA ARG A 29 -13.58 16.95 7.81
C ARG A 29 -14.30 16.93 6.45
N SER A 30 -14.45 18.10 5.81
CA SER A 30 -15.23 18.31 4.58
C SER A 30 -14.64 17.66 3.32
N GLY A 31 -13.49 16.99 3.40
CA GLY A 31 -12.86 16.31 2.27
C GLY A 31 -13.39 14.90 2.01
N MET A 32 -14.11 14.30 2.96
CA MET A 32 -14.59 12.93 2.85
C MET A 32 -15.99 12.88 2.22
N ASN A 33 -16.04 12.58 0.91
CA ASN A 33 -17.30 12.29 0.23
C ASN A 33 -17.54 10.77 0.25
N LEU A 34 -18.46 10.33 1.11
CA LEU A 34 -18.85 8.93 1.19
C LEU A 34 -19.86 8.63 0.09
N SER A 35 -19.49 7.73 -0.82
CA SER A 35 -20.43 7.22 -1.81
C SER A 35 -21.35 6.19 -1.18
N THR A 36 -22.64 6.25 -1.52
CA THR A 36 -23.61 5.19 -1.24
C THR A 36 -23.61 4.11 -2.32
N CYS A 37 -22.79 4.25 -3.36
CA CYS A 37 -22.72 3.32 -4.48
C CYS A 37 -21.66 2.24 -4.25
N TYR A 38 -22.02 1.00 -4.56
CA TYR A 38 -21.12 -0.14 -4.50
C TYR A 38 -20.47 -0.44 -5.85
N PRO A 39 -19.22 -0.92 -5.84
CA PRO A 39 -18.56 -1.35 -7.06
C PRO A 39 -19.17 -2.60 -7.66
N ARG A 40 -19.15 -2.70 -9.00
CA ARG A 40 -19.81 -3.78 -9.77
C ARG A 40 -18.84 -4.79 -10.38
N LYS A 41 -17.53 -4.58 -10.23
CA LYS A 41 -16.48 -5.52 -10.64
C LYS A 41 -15.47 -5.67 -9.51
N VAL A 42 -15.05 -6.90 -9.27
CA VAL A 42 -14.00 -7.26 -8.30
C VAL A 42 -12.89 -7.95 -9.08
N LEU A 43 -11.71 -7.34 -9.11
CA LEU A 43 -10.49 -7.95 -9.59
C LEU A 43 -9.87 -8.80 -8.48
N THR A 44 -9.45 -10.01 -8.80
CA THR A 44 -8.78 -10.90 -7.84
C THR A 44 -7.35 -11.18 -8.30
N VAL A 45 -6.39 -10.93 -7.43
CA VAL A 45 -4.95 -11.17 -7.65
C VAL A 45 -4.47 -12.19 -6.62
N GLY A 46 -3.82 -13.26 -7.07
CA GLY A 46 -3.30 -14.31 -6.18
C GLY A 46 -4.36 -15.24 -5.56
N PHE A 47 -5.62 -15.17 -6.02
CA PHE A 47 -6.66 -16.12 -5.61
C PHE A 47 -6.54 -17.41 -6.42
N GLU A 48 -5.69 -18.33 -5.98
CA GLU A 48 -5.64 -19.68 -6.55
C GLU A 48 -6.77 -20.53 -5.96
N VAL A 49 -7.75 -20.93 -6.78
CA VAL A 49 -8.97 -21.62 -6.32
C VAL A 49 -8.75 -23.13 -6.13
N ASP A 50 -7.63 -23.69 -6.61
CA ASP A 50 -7.49 -25.15 -6.80
C ASP A 50 -6.66 -25.89 -5.73
N SER A 51 -6.76 -25.55 -4.43
CA SER A 51 -6.18 -26.45 -3.39
C SER A 51 -7.06 -26.65 -2.15
N ASN A 52 -6.91 -27.82 -1.52
CA ASN A 52 -7.71 -28.36 -0.42
C ASN A 52 -7.38 -27.70 0.95
N ASP A 53 -7.44 -26.38 1.03
CA ASP A 53 -7.09 -25.61 2.23
C ASP A 53 -8.33 -24.93 2.83
N GLN A 54 -8.55 -25.11 4.14
CA GLN A 54 -9.63 -24.47 4.91
C GLN A 54 -9.61 -22.94 4.78
N LEU A 55 -8.43 -22.35 4.57
CA LEU A 55 -8.28 -20.93 4.28
C LEU A 55 -8.94 -20.56 2.95
N LYS A 56 -8.75 -21.37 1.90
CA LYS A 56 -9.34 -21.13 0.58
C LYS A 56 -10.86 -21.22 0.61
N ASP A 57 -11.42 -22.21 1.31
CA ASP A 57 -12.88 -22.31 1.49
C ASP A 57 -13.44 -21.06 2.19
N THR A 58 -12.75 -20.59 3.23
CA THR A 58 -13.15 -19.38 3.96
C THR A 58 -13.10 -18.15 3.04
N LEU A 59 -12.05 -18.03 2.23
CA LEU A 59 -11.84 -16.91 1.31
C LEU A 59 -12.80 -16.95 0.12
N GLY A 60 -13.06 -18.12 -0.44
CA GLY A 60 -14.05 -18.34 -1.50
C GLY A 60 -15.47 -18.01 -1.01
N ASN A 61 -15.82 -18.45 0.20
CA ASN A 61 -17.09 -18.10 0.85
C ASN A 61 -17.20 -16.59 1.12
N PHE A 62 -16.13 -15.96 1.59
CA PHE A 62 -16.09 -14.51 1.76
C PHE A 62 -16.28 -13.78 0.43
N LEU A 63 -15.50 -14.13 -0.59
CA LEU A 63 -15.56 -13.52 -1.91
C LEU A 63 -16.94 -13.69 -2.54
N SER A 64 -17.54 -14.88 -2.44
CA SER A 64 -18.89 -15.18 -2.93
C SER A 64 -19.96 -14.31 -2.23
N ARG A 65 -19.93 -14.23 -0.90
CA ARG A 65 -20.87 -13.39 -0.14
C ARG A 65 -20.67 -11.91 -0.41
N PHE A 66 -19.41 -11.47 -0.51
CA PHE A 66 -19.04 -10.09 -0.80
C PHE A 66 -19.52 -9.67 -2.19
N THR A 67 -19.26 -10.46 -3.22
CA THR A 67 -19.69 -10.14 -4.60
C THR A 67 -21.20 -10.23 -4.76
N THR A 68 -21.86 -11.14 -4.04
CA THR A 68 -23.33 -11.19 -3.96
C THR A 68 -23.89 -9.91 -3.35
N PHE A 69 -23.34 -9.47 -2.21
CA PHE A 69 -23.75 -8.23 -1.53
C PHE A 69 -23.58 -7.01 -2.44
N LEU A 70 -22.45 -6.90 -3.13
CA LEU A 70 -22.18 -5.81 -4.08
C LEU A 70 -22.96 -5.94 -5.40
N SER A 71 -23.57 -7.11 -5.66
CA SER A 71 -24.02 -7.54 -6.99
C SER A 71 -22.96 -7.24 -8.06
N ALA A 72 -21.75 -7.76 -7.83
CA ALA A 72 -20.55 -7.53 -8.63
C ALA A 72 -20.06 -8.80 -9.33
N THR A 73 -19.40 -8.63 -10.48
CA THR A 73 -18.73 -9.73 -11.20
C THR A 73 -17.29 -9.88 -10.73
N VAL A 74 -16.83 -11.12 -10.54
CA VAL A 74 -15.43 -11.44 -10.24
C VAL A 74 -14.65 -11.63 -11.53
N MET A 75 -13.45 -11.05 -11.61
CA MET A 75 -12.53 -11.24 -12.71
C MET A 75 -11.11 -11.48 -12.19
N PRO A 76 -10.48 -12.62 -12.52
CA PRO A 76 -9.05 -12.81 -12.27
C PRO A 76 -8.22 -11.73 -12.97
N PHE A 77 -7.18 -11.24 -12.29
CA PHE A 77 -6.29 -10.23 -12.83
C PHE A 77 -4.82 -10.63 -12.61
N ASN A 78 -4.05 -10.64 -13.69
CA ASN A 78 -2.62 -10.90 -13.63
C ASN A 78 -1.86 -9.57 -13.52
N LEU A 79 -1.50 -9.23 -12.27
CA LEU A 79 -0.83 -7.98 -11.95
C LEU A 79 0.57 -7.91 -12.59
N THR A 80 1.32 -9.01 -12.58
CA THR A 80 2.70 -9.08 -13.09
C THR A 80 2.74 -8.94 -14.60
N GLU A 81 1.85 -9.64 -15.33
CA GLU A 81 1.75 -9.52 -16.79
C GLU A 81 1.30 -8.11 -17.20
N SER A 82 0.33 -7.52 -16.48
CA SER A 82 -0.13 -6.16 -16.76
C SER A 82 0.99 -5.13 -16.54
N TRP A 83 1.81 -5.29 -15.50
CA TRP A 83 2.98 -4.45 -15.27
C TRP A 83 4.01 -4.58 -16.39
N ALA A 84 4.39 -5.81 -16.74
CA ALA A 84 5.40 -6.08 -17.76
C ALA A 84 5.00 -5.53 -19.15
N ALA A 85 3.71 -5.59 -19.49
CA ALA A 85 3.20 -5.03 -20.73
C ALA A 85 3.25 -3.49 -20.75
N ALA A 86 2.96 -2.84 -19.62
CA ALA A 86 2.93 -1.38 -19.52
C ALA A 86 4.30 -0.74 -19.26
N ASN A 87 5.24 -1.48 -18.67
CA ASN A 87 6.56 -0.97 -18.24
C ASN A 87 7.71 -1.91 -18.68
N PRO A 88 7.90 -2.15 -20.00
CA PRO A 88 8.87 -3.13 -20.50
C PRO A 88 10.34 -2.77 -20.24
N ASP A 89 10.61 -1.50 -19.90
CA ASP A 89 11.93 -0.96 -19.57
C ASP A 89 12.25 -1.01 -18.06
N THR A 90 11.36 -1.59 -17.25
CA THR A 90 11.56 -1.73 -15.79
C THR A 90 11.87 -3.17 -15.40
N PRO A 91 12.48 -3.39 -14.21
CA PRO A 91 12.50 -4.71 -13.58
C PRO A 91 11.09 -5.32 -13.46
N ASP A 92 11.05 -6.62 -13.16
CA ASP A 92 9.80 -7.27 -12.81
C ASP A 92 9.12 -6.54 -11.64
N LEU A 93 7.78 -6.68 -11.57
CA LEU A 93 6.96 -5.89 -10.67
C LEU A 93 7.43 -5.99 -9.21
N LEU A 94 7.70 -7.20 -8.71
CA LEU A 94 8.07 -7.42 -7.31
C LEU A 94 9.44 -6.81 -7.00
N SER A 95 10.42 -7.01 -7.89
CA SER A 95 11.72 -6.34 -7.75
C SER A 95 11.60 -4.82 -7.77
N PHE A 96 10.76 -4.27 -8.66
CA PHE A 96 10.57 -2.82 -8.79
C PHE A 96 9.98 -2.21 -7.51
N ILE A 97 8.89 -2.77 -7.00
CA ILE A 97 8.18 -2.22 -5.84
C ILE A 97 8.95 -2.46 -4.54
N ASN A 98 9.60 -3.61 -4.36
CA ASN A 98 10.36 -3.92 -3.13
C ASN A 98 11.55 -2.99 -3.01
N ASN A 99 12.33 -2.83 -4.09
CA ASN A 99 13.47 -1.92 -4.09
C ASN A 99 13.01 -0.48 -3.83
N THR A 100 11.96 -0.03 -4.52
CA THR A 100 11.44 1.34 -4.34
C THR A 100 10.97 1.58 -2.91
N TYR A 101 10.15 0.69 -2.35
CA TYR A 101 9.61 0.85 -1.00
C TYR A 101 10.69 0.77 0.07
N GLU A 102 11.53 -0.26 0.04
CA GLU A 102 12.51 -0.52 1.09
C GLU A 102 13.59 0.56 1.12
N ILE A 103 14.11 0.96 -0.05
CA ILE A 103 15.18 1.95 -0.16
C ILE A 103 14.66 3.35 0.20
N LEU A 104 13.50 3.76 -0.34
CA LEU A 104 12.92 5.07 -0.02
C LEU A 104 12.62 5.18 1.47
N SER A 105 11.98 4.15 2.04
CA SER A 105 11.69 4.11 3.48
C SER A 105 12.96 4.17 4.32
N ALA A 106 14.00 3.44 3.94
CA ALA A 106 15.28 3.44 4.67
C ALA A 106 15.96 4.81 4.64
N LYS A 107 16.02 5.46 3.48
CA LYS A 107 16.64 6.79 3.32
C LYS A 107 15.86 7.86 4.07
N GLU A 108 14.53 7.85 4.02
CA GLU A 108 13.71 8.79 4.76
C GLU A 108 13.82 8.60 6.28
N GLN A 109 13.78 7.35 6.77
CA GLN A 109 13.98 7.08 8.19
C GLN A 109 15.37 7.50 8.67
N ALA A 110 16.40 7.28 7.84
CA ALA A 110 17.74 7.77 8.14
C ALA A 110 17.77 9.29 8.28
N ARG A 111 17.28 10.00 7.25
CA ARG A 111 17.27 11.46 7.17
C ARG A 111 16.43 12.14 8.26
N LEU A 112 15.27 11.57 8.60
CA LEU A 112 14.29 12.17 9.50
C LEU A 112 14.46 11.77 10.97
N ILE A 113 15.02 10.58 11.23
CA ILE A 113 15.07 10.01 12.58
C ILE A 113 16.50 9.73 12.99
N ARG A 114 17.23 8.89 12.22
CA ARG A 114 18.58 8.47 12.61
C ARG A 114 19.52 9.67 12.74
N ASP A 115 19.62 10.48 11.69
CA ASP A 115 20.64 11.53 11.62
C ASP A 115 20.42 12.62 12.68
N PRO A 116 19.18 13.15 12.89
CA PRO A 116 18.92 14.08 13.99
C PRO A 116 19.15 13.44 15.36
N PHE A 117 18.67 12.21 15.58
CA PHE A 117 18.83 11.51 16.86
C PHE A 117 20.31 11.27 17.20
N PHE A 118 21.12 10.89 16.21
CA PHE A 118 22.55 10.68 16.39
C PHE A 118 23.28 11.98 16.69
N ALA A 119 22.93 13.07 16.00
CA ALA A 119 23.51 14.39 16.27
C ALA A 119 23.17 14.87 17.69
N ASP A 120 21.91 14.78 18.10
CA ASP A 120 21.45 15.20 19.43
C ASP A 120 22.06 14.35 20.54
N TYR A 121 22.14 13.04 20.34
CA TYR A 121 22.78 12.14 21.31
C TYR A 121 24.28 12.42 21.42
N ALA A 122 24.99 12.56 20.29
CA ALA A 122 26.43 12.82 20.28
C ALA A 122 26.78 14.14 20.98
N ALA A 123 25.94 15.18 20.84
CA ALA A 123 26.16 16.50 21.43
C ALA A 123 26.22 16.49 22.97
N VAL A 124 25.59 15.51 23.63
CA VAL A 124 25.55 15.40 25.11
C VAL A 124 26.25 14.16 25.65
N ASN A 125 26.88 13.36 24.78
CA ASN A 125 27.55 12.11 25.13
C ASN A 125 28.97 12.01 24.53
N ASP A 126 29.74 13.09 24.57
CA ASP A 126 31.15 13.13 24.12
C ASP A 126 31.37 12.60 22.69
N GLY A 127 30.40 12.83 21.79
CA GLY A 127 30.46 12.34 20.41
C GLY A 127 30.11 10.86 20.22
N GLN A 128 29.72 10.14 21.27
CA GLN A 128 29.30 8.74 21.15
C GLN A 128 27.97 8.63 20.41
N LEU A 129 27.76 7.50 19.73
CA LEU A 129 26.48 7.17 19.11
C LEU A 129 25.63 6.30 20.03
N PRO A 130 24.29 6.41 19.98
CA PRO A 130 23.40 5.59 20.80
C PRO A 130 23.41 4.13 20.32
N HIS A 131 23.10 3.20 21.23
CA HIS A 131 22.80 1.83 20.85
C HIS A 131 21.44 1.77 20.14
N VAL A 132 21.40 1.17 18.95
CA VAL A 132 20.18 0.99 18.15
C VAL A 132 19.90 -0.49 17.96
N ASN A 133 18.64 -0.90 18.05
CA ASN A 133 18.25 -2.29 17.75
C ASN A 133 18.78 -2.76 16.38
N PRO A 134 19.15 -4.04 16.23
CA PRO A 134 19.72 -4.53 14.96
C PRO A 134 18.85 -4.32 13.73
N ALA A 135 17.52 -4.48 13.85
CA ALA A 135 16.60 -4.38 12.72
C ALA A 135 16.56 -2.97 12.08
N PRO A 136 16.27 -1.87 12.80
CA PRO A 136 16.37 -0.52 12.22
C PRO A 136 17.76 -0.22 11.65
N ARG A 137 18.82 -0.69 12.31
CA ARG A 137 20.19 -0.48 11.86
C ARG A 137 20.47 -1.13 10.50
N GLN A 138 19.99 -2.36 10.29
CA GLN A 138 20.12 -3.05 9.00
C GLN A 138 19.31 -2.33 7.92
N GLN A 139 18.12 -1.84 8.25
CA GLN A 139 17.30 -1.11 7.29
C GLN A 139 17.95 0.21 6.87
N TRP A 140 18.52 0.98 7.79
CA TRP A 140 19.26 2.19 7.41
C TRP A 140 20.50 1.88 6.56
N ALA A 141 21.22 0.80 6.87
CA ALA A 141 22.37 0.37 6.07
C ALA A 141 21.99 0.01 4.62
N LEU A 142 20.78 -0.52 4.39
CA LEU A 142 20.24 -0.73 3.03
C LEU A 142 20.10 0.60 2.29
N GLY A 143 19.54 1.62 2.94
CA GLY A 143 19.40 2.97 2.38
C GLY A 143 20.74 3.64 2.10
N ASP A 144 21.73 3.48 2.99
CA ASP A 144 23.09 4.01 2.82
C ASP A 144 23.84 3.31 1.67
N ALA A 145 23.61 2.00 1.46
CA ALA A 145 24.26 1.22 0.41
C ALA A 145 23.67 1.47 -0.99
N SER A 146 22.44 1.99 -1.08
CA SER A 146 21.81 2.29 -2.37
C SER A 146 22.39 3.56 -3.01
N SER A 147 22.74 3.46 -4.30
CA SER A 147 23.13 4.59 -5.15
C SER A 147 21.96 5.46 -5.62
N SER A 148 20.71 5.05 -5.41
CA SER A 148 19.54 5.87 -5.73
C SER A 148 19.47 7.11 -4.83
N THR A 149 18.91 8.19 -5.36
CA THR A 149 18.49 9.34 -4.55
C THR A 149 17.05 9.16 -4.07
N ILE A 150 16.64 9.91 -3.03
CA ILE A 150 15.24 9.96 -2.59
C ILE A 150 14.35 10.40 -3.76
N GLU A 151 14.81 11.35 -4.57
CA GLU A 151 14.10 11.85 -5.75
C GLU A 151 13.93 10.77 -6.83
N ASP A 152 14.91 9.90 -7.04
CA ASP A 152 14.80 8.80 -7.99
C ASP A 152 13.79 7.74 -7.52
N ASP A 153 13.79 7.43 -6.22
CA ASP A 153 12.84 6.49 -5.65
C ASP A 153 11.41 7.07 -5.61
N ILE A 154 11.26 8.38 -5.40
CA ILE A 154 9.97 9.08 -5.56
C ILE A 154 9.46 9.01 -7.01
N LYS A 155 10.34 9.14 -8.02
CA LYS A 155 9.95 8.97 -9.43
C LYS A 155 9.48 7.55 -9.70
N ASN A 156 10.19 6.54 -9.18
CA ASN A 156 9.80 5.14 -9.33
C ASN A 156 8.45 4.85 -8.67
N LYS A 157 8.25 5.34 -7.44
CA LYS A 157 6.95 5.30 -6.74
C LYS A 157 5.86 5.93 -7.62
N THR A 158 6.11 7.13 -8.14
CA THR A 158 5.15 7.88 -8.95
C THR A 158 4.80 7.11 -10.23
N ARG A 159 5.78 6.53 -10.91
CA ARG A 159 5.59 5.70 -12.10
C ARG A 159 4.64 4.53 -11.84
N PHE A 160 4.87 3.80 -10.74
CA PHE A 160 3.97 2.72 -10.34
C PHE A 160 2.56 3.23 -10.01
N MET A 161 2.48 4.32 -9.26
CA MET A 161 1.22 4.94 -8.87
C MET A 161 0.40 5.41 -10.07
N ASP A 162 1.03 5.98 -11.08
CA ASP A 162 0.38 6.45 -12.30
C ASP A 162 -0.16 5.26 -13.11
N TRP A 163 0.64 4.21 -13.28
CA TRP A 163 0.19 2.96 -13.92
C TRP A 163 -0.98 2.34 -13.15
N PHE A 164 -0.86 2.18 -11.83
CA PHE A 164 -1.89 1.54 -11.02
C PHE A 164 -3.22 2.31 -11.07
N ASN A 165 -3.15 3.64 -11.02
CA ASN A 165 -4.34 4.50 -11.08
C ASN A 165 -4.97 4.58 -12.48
N SER A 166 -4.20 4.39 -13.55
CA SER A 166 -4.70 4.46 -14.93
C SER A 166 -5.25 3.12 -15.42
N GLU A 167 -4.60 2.01 -15.08
CA GLU A 167 -4.95 0.69 -15.60
C GLU A 167 -5.88 -0.09 -14.68
N ILE A 168 -5.71 0.04 -13.35
CA ILE A 168 -6.40 -0.83 -12.38
C ILE A 168 -7.49 -0.05 -11.64
N MET A 169 -7.13 1.09 -11.06
CA MET A 169 -8.02 1.95 -10.27
C MET A 169 -8.56 3.13 -11.08
N TYR A 170 -8.80 2.94 -12.38
CA TYR A 170 -9.32 4.01 -13.22
C TYR A 170 -10.64 4.52 -12.66
N ARG A 171 -10.76 5.85 -12.58
CA ARG A 171 -11.99 6.47 -12.10
C ARG A 171 -13.08 6.29 -13.15
N ALA A 172 -14.22 5.78 -12.74
CA ALA A 172 -15.46 6.17 -13.38
C ALA A 172 -16.29 7.04 -12.42
N THR A 173 -17.28 7.74 -12.97
CA THR A 173 -18.12 8.76 -12.29
C THR A 173 -18.65 8.29 -10.93
N PRO A 174 -19.18 9.17 -10.05
CA PRO A 174 -19.47 8.86 -8.63
C PRO A 174 -20.29 7.59 -8.35
N CYS A 175 -21.08 7.12 -9.32
CA CYS A 175 -21.88 5.88 -9.26
C CYS A 175 -21.23 4.66 -9.96
N LEU A 176 -20.00 4.79 -10.42
CA LEU A 176 -19.24 3.83 -11.22
C LEU A 176 -17.84 3.61 -10.62
N ALA A 177 -17.69 3.52 -9.29
CA ALA A 177 -16.52 2.82 -8.77
C ALA A 177 -16.53 1.42 -9.41
N ARG A 178 -15.76 1.18 -10.46
CA ARG A 178 -15.97 -0.04 -11.26
C ARG A 178 -15.30 -1.21 -10.57
N THR A 179 -14.16 -0.97 -9.93
CA THR A 179 -13.25 -2.03 -9.53
C THR A 179 -12.89 -1.93 -8.06
N VAL A 180 -13.09 -3.03 -7.33
CA VAL A 180 -12.32 -3.39 -6.13
C VAL A 180 -11.20 -4.30 -6.57
N CYS A 181 -9.98 -4.09 -6.10
CA CYS A 181 -8.95 -5.11 -6.23
C CYS A 181 -8.73 -5.81 -4.90
N SER A 182 -8.84 -7.13 -4.93
CA SER A 182 -8.67 -8.02 -3.79
C SER A 182 -7.42 -8.86 -4.00
N TYR A 183 -6.48 -8.74 -3.07
CA TYR A 183 -5.20 -9.43 -3.11
C TYR A 183 -5.15 -10.49 -2.02
N MET A 184 -4.66 -11.68 -2.38
CA MET A 184 -4.30 -12.73 -1.43
C MET A 184 -2.78 -12.91 -1.46
N PHE A 185 -2.16 -12.87 -0.27
CA PHE A 185 -0.79 -13.33 -0.06
C PHE A 185 -0.84 -14.69 0.62
N PRO A 186 -0.66 -15.81 -0.11
CA PRO A 186 -0.83 -17.16 0.41
C PRO A 186 0.05 -17.43 1.63
N GLU A 187 1.27 -16.89 1.63
CA GLU A 187 2.26 -17.08 2.70
C GLU A 187 1.90 -16.33 3.99
N ARG A 188 1.11 -15.25 3.92
CA ARG A 188 0.86 -14.35 5.05
C ARG A 188 -0.58 -14.37 5.58
N ARG A 189 -1.50 -15.11 4.94
CA ARG A 189 -2.93 -15.21 5.34
C ARG A 189 -3.59 -13.83 5.55
N LYS A 190 -3.22 -12.85 4.72
CA LYS A 190 -3.79 -11.49 4.71
C LYS A 190 -4.60 -11.28 3.43
N ILE A 191 -5.74 -10.61 3.58
CA ILE A 191 -6.51 -10.06 2.46
C ILE A 191 -6.33 -8.55 2.52
N HIS A 192 -5.95 -7.95 1.39
CA HIS A 192 -6.02 -6.52 1.21
C HIS A 192 -7.13 -6.18 0.21
N LEU A 193 -8.02 -5.26 0.60
CA LEU A 193 -9.09 -4.77 -0.26
C LEU A 193 -8.84 -3.30 -0.53
N GLU A 194 -8.63 -2.97 -1.81
CA GLU A 194 -8.47 -1.60 -2.24
C GLU A 194 -9.64 -1.18 -3.13
N ILE A 195 -10.25 -0.03 -2.78
CA ILE A 195 -11.50 0.43 -3.38
C ILE A 195 -11.29 1.82 -3.99
N SER A 196 -11.60 1.95 -5.27
CA SER A 196 -11.57 3.21 -6.03
C SER A 196 -12.72 4.17 -5.62
N THR A 197 -12.69 4.75 -4.42
CA THR A 197 -13.83 5.56 -3.91
C THR A 197 -13.57 7.03 -3.56
N LEU A 198 -12.33 7.54 -3.57
CA LEU A 198 -12.08 8.90 -3.07
C LEU A 198 -11.56 9.90 -4.12
N PRO A 199 -12.21 11.08 -4.24
CA PRO A 199 -11.67 12.23 -4.95
C PRO A 199 -10.74 13.05 -4.03
N GLY A 200 -9.54 13.38 -4.52
CA GLY A 200 -8.88 14.64 -4.17
C GLY A 200 -7.84 14.67 -3.05
N HIS A 201 -7.53 13.59 -2.34
CA HIS A 201 -6.44 13.62 -1.33
C HIS A 201 -5.46 12.45 -1.46
N ARG A 202 -4.20 12.76 -1.09
CA ARG A 202 -2.98 11.95 -1.03
C ARG A 202 -3.12 10.76 -0.07
N HIS A 203 -4.05 9.85 -0.34
CA HIS A 203 -4.27 8.62 0.44
C HIS A 203 -4.14 7.36 -0.43
N ARG A 204 -3.42 7.45 -1.56
CA ARG A 204 -3.31 6.36 -2.54
C ARG A 204 -2.00 5.55 -2.39
N GLU A 205 -1.30 5.64 -1.25
CA GLU A 205 0.09 5.17 -1.12
C GLU A 205 0.22 3.79 -0.45
N GLY A 206 -0.88 3.22 0.08
CA GLY A 206 -0.88 1.94 0.80
C GLY A 206 -0.65 0.70 -0.07
N PHE A 207 -0.86 0.79 -1.39
CA PHE A 207 -0.73 -0.37 -2.27
C PHE A 207 0.73 -0.84 -2.41
N LEU A 208 1.68 0.10 -2.58
CA LEU A 208 3.11 -0.23 -2.65
C LEU A 208 3.56 -0.99 -1.40
N GLN A 209 3.14 -0.53 -0.23
CA GLN A 209 3.45 -1.17 1.05
C GLN A 209 2.79 -2.54 1.21
N ALA A 210 1.57 -2.72 0.69
CA ALA A 210 0.84 -3.99 0.80
C ALA A 210 1.42 -5.08 -0.10
N VAL A 211 1.97 -4.72 -1.27
CA VAL A 211 2.59 -5.68 -2.19
C VAL A 211 4.07 -5.90 -1.90
N SER A 212 4.75 -4.95 -1.24
CA SER A 212 6.14 -5.11 -0.86
C SER A 212 6.40 -5.95 0.40
N GLN A 213 5.35 -6.35 1.12
CA GLN A 213 5.42 -7.14 2.36
C GLN A 213 4.99 -8.60 2.13
#